data_AF-A0A5B9D1N3-F1
#
_entry.id   AF-A0A5B9D1N3-F1
#
_cell.length_a   1.000
_cell.length_b   1.000
_cell.length_c   1.000
_cell.angle_alpha   90.00
_cell.angle_beta   90.00
_cell.angle_gamma   90.00
#
_symmetry.space_group_name_H-M   'P 1'
#
loop_
_entity.id
_entity.type
_entity.pdbx_description
1 polymer ?
#
loop_
_entity_poly.entity_id
_entity_poly.type
_entity_poly.pdbx_seq_one_letter_code
_entity_poly.pdbx_strand_id
1 'polypeptide(L)'
;MLEEEKQHLQEGADGKVHVSFNGIFTPPEEAAVYAEQHAEDKNNPLYFVVFPEADSAISELLVAGYQKFLENNFWGLTNSTQTAKALMYGYGLTGLELYGHSRGTMTLGNMLNSFKQEGVHGIANENTDINFYGPAFNVLSAVDLLRYLRDGKQTTIGFDGHKYDFVSRMIGGNGYTYETAPAGSNAWKEAWKMFTDPRNVHTCLGSVDDMCHKLYGTSHREQRPLSKSRSKK
;
A
#
# COMPACT_ATOMS: atom_id res chain seq x y z
N MET A 1 5.96 -15.75 3.10
CA MET A 1 4.96 -16.84 3.15
C MET A 1 5.23 -17.83 2.03
N LEU A 2 5.16 -19.12 2.35
CA LEU A 2 5.13 -20.23 1.39
C LEU A 2 3.72 -20.37 0.78
N GLU A 3 3.58 -21.01 -0.38
CA GLU A 3 2.27 -21.10 -1.09
C GLU A 3 1.18 -21.81 -0.29
N GLU A 4 1.54 -22.81 0.51
CA GLU A 4 0.61 -23.57 1.37
C GLU A 4 0.10 -22.77 2.57
N GLU A 5 0.91 -21.85 3.12
CA GLU A 5 0.51 -21.00 4.24
C GLU A 5 -0.61 -20.03 3.85
N LYS A 6 -0.65 -19.60 2.58
CA LYS A 6 -1.59 -18.60 2.07
C LYS A 6 -3.06 -19.04 2.11
N GLN A 7 -3.35 -20.33 2.25
CA GLN A 7 -4.71 -20.87 2.32
C GLN A 7 -5.20 -21.11 3.76
N HIS A 8 -4.30 -21.00 4.74
CA HIS A 8 -4.57 -21.34 6.14
C HIS A 8 -4.08 -20.25 7.10
N LEU A 9 -4.09 -19.00 6.65
CA LEU A 9 -3.77 -17.84 7.48
C LEU A 9 -4.77 -17.72 8.62
N GLN A 10 -4.25 -17.37 9.78
CA GLN A 10 -5.04 -17.19 10.99
C GLN A 10 -5.63 -15.78 11.03
N GLU A 11 -6.90 -15.70 11.38
CA GLU A 11 -7.58 -14.44 11.65
C GLU A 11 -7.10 -13.85 12.99
N GLY A 12 -7.05 -12.54 13.07
CA GLY A 12 -6.89 -11.79 14.31
C GLY A 12 -8.13 -11.84 15.19
N ALA A 13 -8.04 -11.22 16.36
CA ALA A 13 -9.18 -11.09 17.28
C ALA A 13 -10.34 -10.25 16.69
N ASP A 14 -10.04 -9.47 15.65
CA ASP A 14 -11.00 -8.69 14.85
C ASP A 14 -11.66 -9.50 13.72
N GLY A 15 -11.32 -10.78 13.56
CA GLY A 15 -11.86 -11.66 12.53
C GLY A 15 -11.28 -11.42 11.14
N LYS A 16 -10.13 -10.73 11.03
CA LYS A 16 -9.48 -10.46 9.74
C LYS A 16 -8.11 -11.13 9.64
N VAL A 17 -7.75 -11.50 8.42
CA VAL A 17 -6.36 -11.84 8.09
C VAL A 17 -5.61 -10.55 7.76
N HIS A 18 -4.46 -10.30 8.41
CA HIS A 18 -3.65 -9.11 8.18
C HIS A 18 -2.43 -9.41 7.32
N VAL A 19 -2.29 -8.73 6.18
CA VAL A 19 -1.15 -8.94 5.27
C VAL A 19 -0.55 -7.62 4.79
N SER A 20 0.76 -7.49 4.96
CA SER A 20 1.55 -6.36 4.46
C SER A 20 2.31 -6.69 3.17
N PHE A 21 2.39 -5.72 2.27
CA PHE A 21 3.13 -5.76 1.01
C PHE A 21 4.22 -4.67 1.03
N ASN A 22 5.47 -5.10 0.93
CA ASN A 22 6.63 -4.23 1.05
C ASN A 22 6.92 -3.39 -0.21
N GLY A 23 7.78 -2.39 -0.03
CA GLY A 23 8.27 -1.50 -1.07
C GLY A 23 9.41 -2.08 -1.93
N ILE A 24 10.16 -1.17 -2.55
CA ILE A 24 11.36 -1.43 -3.37
C ILE A 24 12.59 -1.43 -2.46
N PHE A 25 13.63 -2.21 -2.78
CA PHE A 25 14.90 -2.16 -2.06
C PHE A 25 14.76 -2.40 -0.54
N THR A 26 13.80 -3.25 -0.15
CA THR A 26 13.52 -3.52 1.25
C THR A 26 13.90 -4.96 1.57
N PRO A 27 15.01 -5.21 2.29
CA PRO A 27 15.35 -6.55 2.73
C PRO A 27 14.28 -7.11 3.66
N PRO A 28 14.18 -8.44 3.82
CA PRO A 28 13.09 -9.08 4.57
C PRO A 28 12.88 -8.53 5.99
N GLU A 29 13.95 -8.14 6.67
CA GLU A 29 13.95 -7.61 8.03
C GLU A 29 13.30 -6.22 8.08
N GLU A 30 13.64 -5.35 7.12
CA GLU A 30 13.00 -4.03 6.99
C GLU A 30 11.54 -4.16 6.55
N ALA A 31 11.21 -5.16 5.72
CA ALA A 31 9.84 -5.43 5.33
C ALA A 31 8.98 -5.83 6.54
N ALA A 32 9.54 -6.60 7.47
CA ALA A 32 8.88 -6.95 8.73
C ALA A 32 8.68 -5.71 9.62
N VAL A 33 9.68 -4.82 9.72
CA VAL A 33 9.56 -3.56 10.46
C VAL A 33 8.43 -2.69 9.88
N TYR A 34 8.37 -2.52 8.56
CA TYR A 34 7.28 -1.75 7.94
C TYR A 34 5.92 -2.44 8.09
N ALA A 35 5.87 -3.77 8.04
CA ALA A 35 4.64 -4.49 8.33
C ALA A 35 4.12 -4.16 9.74
N GLU A 36 4.97 -4.28 10.77
CA GLU A 36 4.60 -3.98 12.15
C GLU A 36 4.26 -2.50 12.35
N GLN A 37 5.00 -1.60 11.70
CA GLN A 37 4.77 -0.15 11.75
C GLN A 37 3.40 0.25 11.18
N HIS A 38 2.93 -0.46 10.17
CA HIS A 38 1.69 -0.13 9.46
C HIS A 38 0.46 -0.88 9.98
N ALA A 39 0.67 -1.96 10.73
CA ALA A 39 -0.39 -2.68 11.42
C ALA A 39 -0.94 -1.83 12.56
N GLU A 40 -2.27 -1.62 12.57
CA GLU A 40 -2.94 -0.84 13.61
C GLU A 40 -2.95 -1.59 14.96
N ASP A 41 -3.20 -2.90 14.92
CA ASP A 41 -3.07 -3.78 16.08
C ASP A 41 -1.89 -4.75 15.88
N LYS A 42 -0.89 -4.61 16.73
CA LYS A 42 0.32 -5.44 16.73
C LYS A 42 0.12 -6.79 17.43
N ASN A 43 -1.04 -7.01 18.05
CA ASN A 43 -1.34 -8.25 18.76
C ASN A 43 -2.01 -9.31 17.87
N ASN A 44 -2.47 -8.94 16.68
CA ASN A 44 -3.04 -9.87 15.71
C ASN A 44 -1.93 -10.57 14.90
N PRO A 45 -2.17 -11.80 14.40
CA PRO A 45 -1.29 -12.44 13.44
C PRO A 45 -1.08 -11.54 12.22
N LEU A 46 0.19 -11.21 11.94
CA LEU A 46 0.57 -10.35 10.83
C LEU A 46 1.49 -11.08 9.88
N TYR A 47 1.07 -11.16 8.62
CA TYR A 47 1.85 -11.76 7.56
C TYR A 47 2.41 -10.68 6.64
N PHE A 48 3.53 -10.97 5.98
CA PHE A 48 4.09 -10.05 4.99
C PHE A 48 4.58 -10.80 3.76
N VAL A 49 4.32 -10.19 2.60
CA VAL A 49 4.78 -10.64 1.29
C VAL A 49 5.98 -9.82 0.92
N VAL A 50 7.15 -10.47 0.88
CA VAL A 50 8.40 -9.84 0.46
C VAL A 50 8.52 -9.94 -1.05
N PHE A 51 8.58 -8.79 -1.70
CA PHE A 51 9.10 -8.64 -3.04
C PHE A 51 10.64 -8.64 -2.93
N PRO A 52 11.34 -9.68 -3.42
CA PRO A 52 12.79 -9.75 -3.30
C PRO A 52 13.45 -8.59 -4.06
N GLU A 53 14.52 -8.05 -3.48
CA GLU A 53 15.36 -7.07 -4.17
C GLU A 53 15.94 -7.69 -5.42
N ALA A 54 15.83 -7.00 -6.56
CA ALA A 54 16.47 -7.45 -7.78
C ALA A 54 18.00 -7.36 -7.67
N ASP A 55 18.71 -8.20 -8.44
CA ASP A 55 20.18 -8.32 -8.39
C ASP A 55 20.97 -7.02 -8.69
N SER A 56 20.29 -5.94 -9.11
CA SER A 56 20.88 -4.62 -9.30
C SER A 56 19.85 -3.49 -9.22
N ALA A 57 20.32 -2.26 -8.96
CA ALA A 57 19.48 -1.06 -9.00
C ALA A 57 18.81 -0.82 -10.37
N ILE A 58 19.45 -1.22 -11.46
CA ILE A 58 18.87 -1.13 -12.82
C ILE A 58 17.70 -2.13 -12.93
N SER A 59 17.91 -3.37 -12.49
CA SER A 59 16.88 -4.40 -12.50
C SER A 59 15.68 -3.99 -11.65
N GLU A 60 15.93 -3.38 -10.50
CA GLU A 60 14.88 -2.93 -9.60
C GLU A 60 14.05 -1.77 -10.21
N LEU A 61 14.70 -0.82 -10.88
CA LEU A 61 14.02 0.24 -11.65
C LEU A 61 13.20 -0.32 -12.82
N LEU A 62 13.70 -1.36 -13.50
CA LEU A 62 12.96 -2.04 -14.56
C LEU A 62 11.72 -2.75 -14.01
N VAL A 63 11.83 -3.46 -12.88
CA VAL A 63 10.69 -4.07 -12.20
C VAL A 63 9.67 -3.00 -11.78
N ALA A 64 10.13 -1.90 -11.18
CA ALA A 64 9.26 -0.79 -10.79
C ALA A 64 8.54 -0.16 -11.99
N GLY A 65 9.26 0.06 -13.09
CA GLY A 65 8.71 0.55 -14.35
C GLY A 65 7.68 -0.42 -14.93
N TYR A 66 7.99 -1.73 -14.93
CA TYR A 66 7.07 -2.77 -15.35
C TYR A 66 5.77 -2.73 -14.53
N GLN A 67 5.87 -2.77 -13.20
CA GLN A 67 4.69 -2.71 -12.32
C GLN A 67 3.85 -1.44 -12.54
N LYS A 68 4.50 -0.31 -12.81
CA LYS A 68 3.80 0.97 -13.01
C LYS A 68 3.08 1.06 -14.35
N PHE A 69 3.72 0.62 -15.43
CA PHE A 69 3.30 0.94 -16.79
C PHE A 69 2.78 -0.25 -17.59
N LEU A 70 3.19 -1.48 -17.23
CA LEU A 70 2.97 -2.67 -18.05
C LEU A 70 2.24 -3.79 -17.31
N GLU A 71 2.40 -3.95 -15.99
CA GLU A 71 1.82 -5.06 -15.24
C GLU A 71 0.29 -5.06 -15.33
N ASN A 72 -0.22 -6.08 -16.02
CA ASN A 72 -1.64 -6.35 -16.21
C ASN A 72 -1.81 -7.79 -16.73
N ASN A 73 -3.06 -8.21 -16.99
CA ASN A 73 -3.34 -9.58 -17.42
C ASN A 73 -2.79 -9.94 -18.79
N PHE A 74 -2.49 -8.95 -19.65
CA PHE A 74 -1.93 -9.17 -20.97
C PHE A 74 -0.40 -9.35 -20.94
N TRP A 75 0.32 -8.49 -20.22
CA TRP A 75 1.79 -8.56 -20.14
C TRP A 75 2.30 -9.51 -19.04
N GLY A 76 1.45 -9.83 -18.06
CA GLY A 76 1.74 -10.73 -16.95
C GLY A 76 1.70 -10.04 -15.59
N LEU A 77 1.38 -10.81 -14.55
CA LEU A 77 1.36 -10.35 -13.16
C LEU A 77 2.58 -10.87 -12.39
N THR A 78 3.17 -10.02 -11.56
CA THR A 78 4.24 -10.43 -10.63
C THR A 78 3.71 -11.44 -9.60
N ASN A 79 4.61 -12.25 -9.03
CA ASN A 79 4.24 -13.24 -8.00
C ASN A 79 3.57 -12.59 -6.77
N SER A 80 4.00 -11.40 -6.38
CA SER A 80 3.39 -10.65 -5.28
C SER A 80 1.96 -10.21 -5.62
N THR A 81 1.69 -9.78 -6.86
CA THR A 81 0.34 -9.45 -7.32
C THR A 81 -0.55 -10.69 -7.40
N GLN A 82 -0.02 -11.83 -7.87
CA GLN A 82 -0.75 -13.11 -7.86
C GLN A 82 -1.07 -13.56 -6.42
N THR A 83 -0.14 -13.35 -5.48
CA THR A 83 -0.36 -13.60 -4.06
C THR A 83 -1.47 -12.70 -3.49
N ALA A 84 -1.44 -11.40 -3.81
CA ALA A 84 -2.51 -10.49 -3.42
C ALA A 84 -3.88 -10.93 -3.96
N LYS A 85 -3.95 -11.38 -5.22
CA LYS A 85 -5.17 -11.94 -5.80
C LYS A 85 -5.66 -13.18 -5.05
N ALA A 86 -4.76 -14.11 -4.73
CA ALA A 86 -5.11 -15.31 -3.99
C ALA A 86 -5.70 -14.97 -2.61
N LEU A 87 -5.11 -14.00 -1.90
CA LEU A 87 -5.60 -13.53 -0.61
C LEU A 87 -6.99 -12.88 -0.73
N MET A 88 -7.22 -12.04 -1.73
CA MET A 88 -8.53 -11.43 -1.96
C MET A 88 -9.60 -12.50 -2.26
N TYR A 89 -9.28 -13.50 -3.09
CA TYR A 89 -10.21 -14.61 -3.34
C TYR A 89 -10.50 -15.45 -2.09
N GLY A 90 -9.48 -15.73 -1.28
CA GLY A 90 -9.60 -16.58 -0.10
C GLY A 90 -10.32 -15.90 1.07
N TYR A 91 -10.07 -14.61 1.28
CA TYR A 91 -10.44 -13.92 2.52
C TYR A 91 -11.25 -12.63 2.32
N GLY A 92 -11.43 -12.14 1.10
CA GLY A 92 -12.14 -10.87 0.85
C GLY A 92 -13.62 -10.87 1.28
N LEU A 93 -14.25 -12.04 1.40
CA LEU A 93 -15.61 -12.16 1.91
C LEU A 93 -15.69 -12.54 3.39
N THR A 94 -14.59 -12.95 4.02
CA THR A 94 -14.57 -13.35 5.44
C THR A 94 -14.03 -12.23 6.32
N GLY A 95 -12.89 -11.68 5.94
CA GLY A 95 -12.22 -10.58 6.63
C GLY A 95 -10.76 -10.48 6.20
N LEU A 96 -10.38 -9.34 5.63
CA LEU A 96 -9.04 -9.14 5.08
C LEU A 96 -8.59 -7.70 5.30
N GLU A 97 -7.40 -7.53 5.89
CA GLU A 97 -6.78 -6.24 6.14
C GLU A 97 -5.44 -6.19 5.41
N LEU A 98 -5.36 -5.36 4.35
CA LEU A 98 -4.17 -5.26 3.52
C LEU A 98 -3.45 -3.94 3.76
N TYR A 99 -2.13 -4.03 3.93
CA TYR A 99 -1.25 -2.87 4.04
C TYR A 99 -0.29 -2.83 2.86
N GLY A 100 -0.18 -1.67 2.20
CA GLY A 100 0.80 -1.45 1.15
C GLY A 100 1.65 -0.24 1.48
N HIS A 101 2.97 -0.41 1.43
CA HIS A 101 3.93 0.71 1.53
C HIS A 101 4.63 0.93 0.20
N SER A 102 4.80 2.19 -0.23
CA SER A 102 5.59 2.53 -1.42
C SER A 102 5.11 1.75 -2.66
N ARG A 103 5.99 0.94 -3.28
CA ARG A 103 5.66 0.00 -4.37
C ARG A 103 4.66 -1.08 -3.99
N GLY A 104 4.58 -1.53 -2.74
CA GLY A 104 3.58 -2.50 -2.29
C GLY A 104 2.15 -2.04 -2.58
N THR A 105 1.92 -0.73 -2.64
CA THR A 105 0.63 -0.15 -3.08
C THR A 105 0.36 -0.40 -4.57
N MET A 106 1.40 -0.48 -5.41
CA MET A 106 1.28 -0.89 -6.82
C MET A 106 0.85 -2.35 -6.93
N THR A 107 1.43 -3.24 -6.12
CA THR A 107 1.00 -4.64 -6.07
C THR A 107 -0.49 -4.76 -5.74
N LEU A 108 -0.96 -4.06 -4.71
CA LEU A 108 -2.37 -4.06 -4.33
C LEU A 108 -3.25 -3.39 -5.39
N GLY A 109 -2.83 -2.26 -5.96
CA GLY A 109 -3.56 -1.60 -7.04
C GLY A 109 -3.64 -2.43 -8.33
N ASN A 110 -2.57 -3.13 -8.69
CA ASN A 110 -2.51 -4.01 -9.86
C ASN A 110 -3.36 -5.27 -9.64
N MET A 111 -3.42 -5.80 -8.42
CA MET A 111 -4.39 -6.83 -8.03
C MET A 111 -5.82 -6.35 -8.29
N LEU A 112 -6.20 -5.18 -7.77
CA LEU A 112 -7.54 -4.61 -7.97
C LEU A 112 -7.87 -4.40 -9.47
N ASN A 113 -6.89 -3.91 -10.24
CA ASN A 113 -7.03 -3.69 -11.68
C ASN A 113 -7.16 -5.00 -12.47
N SER A 114 -6.40 -6.03 -12.10
CA SER A 114 -6.45 -7.36 -12.70
C SER A 114 -7.84 -7.99 -12.58
N PHE A 115 -8.46 -7.92 -11.39
CA PHE A 115 -9.82 -8.41 -11.21
C PHE A 115 -10.83 -7.67 -12.09
N LYS A 116 -10.70 -6.35 -12.21
CA LYS A 116 -11.55 -5.57 -13.11
C LYS A 116 -11.38 -5.98 -14.57
N GLN A 117 -10.15 -6.24 -15.03
CA GLN A 117 -9.88 -6.74 -16.39
C GLN A 117 -10.47 -8.13 -16.64
N GLU A 118 -10.49 -8.98 -15.62
CA GLU A 118 -11.12 -10.31 -15.65
C GLU A 118 -12.66 -10.27 -15.56
N GLY A 119 -13.25 -9.12 -15.27
CA GLY A 119 -14.69 -9.03 -15.02
C GLY A 119 -15.12 -9.62 -13.68
N VAL A 120 -14.18 -9.81 -12.73
CA VAL A 120 -14.45 -10.41 -11.42
C VAL A 120 -14.85 -9.33 -10.43
N HIS A 121 -16.02 -9.49 -9.81
CA HIS A 121 -16.55 -8.60 -8.78
C HIS A 121 -17.34 -9.43 -7.74
N GLY A 122 -17.77 -8.81 -6.64
CA GLY A 122 -18.47 -9.48 -5.55
C GLY A 122 -17.59 -10.37 -4.67
N ILE A 123 -16.27 -10.13 -4.68
CA ILE A 123 -15.26 -10.91 -3.93
C ILE A 123 -14.71 -10.17 -2.71
N ALA A 124 -15.24 -8.99 -2.42
CA ALA A 124 -14.88 -8.18 -1.25
C ALA A 124 -16.15 -7.66 -0.56
N ASN A 125 -16.10 -7.51 0.77
CA ASN A 125 -17.19 -6.93 1.56
C ASN A 125 -16.70 -5.84 2.52
N GLU A 126 -17.53 -5.44 3.47
CA GLU A 126 -17.23 -4.45 4.51
C GLU A 126 -16.15 -4.85 5.51
N ASN A 127 -15.78 -6.13 5.56
CA ASN A 127 -14.66 -6.62 6.37
C ASN A 127 -13.34 -6.66 5.57
N THR A 128 -13.33 -6.16 4.33
CA THR A 128 -12.11 -5.99 3.53
C THR A 128 -11.65 -4.54 3.56
N ASP A 129 -10.50 -4.32 4.18
CA ASP A 129 -9.85 -3.03 4.29
C ASP A 129 -8.49 -3.03 3.60
N ILE A 130 -8.17 -1.90 2.95
CA ILE A 130 -6.90 -1.70 2.26
C ILE A 130 -6.34 -0.33 2.67
N ASN A 131 -5.09 -0.31 3.11
CA ASN A 131 -4.40 0.88 3.61
C ASN A 131 -3.08 1.11 2.87
N PHE A 132 -2.88 2.33 2.41
CA PHE A 132 -1.75 2.77 1.61
C PHE A 132 -0.90 3.80 2.37
N TYR A 133 0.39 3.50 2.51
CA TYR A 133 1.39 4.36 3.12
C TYR A 133 2.42 4.77 2.05
N GLY A 134 2.60 6.07 1.83
CA GLY A 134 3.50 6.59 0.79
C GLY A 134 3.23 6.02 -0.62
N PRO A 135 1.95 5.95 -1.08
CA PRO A 135 1.58 5.11 -2.21
C PRO A 135 2.14 5.52 -3.58
N ALA A 136 2.79 4.59 -4.27
CA ALA A 136 3.07 4.70 -5.71
C ALA A 136 1.83 4.42 -6.60
N PHE A 137 0.76 3.83 -6.06
CA PHE A 137 -0.55 3.71 -6.73
C PHE A 137 -1.45 4.92 -6.46
N ASN A 138 -2.33 5.28 -7.40
CA ASN A 138 -3.29 6.35 -7.17
C ASN A 138 -4.41 5.89 -6.25
N VAL A 139 -4.55 6.52 -5.08
CA VAL A 139 -5.52 6.11 -4.05
C VAL A 139 -6.95 6.20 -4.56
N LEU A 140 -7.32 7.27 -5.29
CA LEU A 140 -8.69 7.41 -5.80
C LEU A 140 -9.03 6.35 -6.84
N SER A 141 -8.07 5.97 -7.68
CA SER A 141 -8.21 4.81 -8.57
C SER A 141 -8.39 3.52 -7.78
N ALA A 142 -7.64 3.30 -6.70
CA ALA A 142 -7.80 2.12 -5.85
C ALA A 142 -9.20 2.06 -5.21
N VAL A 143 -9.75 3.20 -4.76
CA VAL A 143 -11.12 3.26 -4.24
C VAL A 143 -12.15 2.88 -5.31
N ASP A 144 -11.99 3.36 -6.56
CA ASP A 144 -12.90 2.97 -7.65
C ASP A 144 -12.85 1.47 -7.95
N LEU A 145 -11.64 0.90 -7.96
CA LEU A 145 -11.44 -0.52 -8.22
C LEU A 145 -11.97 -1.38 -7.06
N LEU A 146 -11.72 -1.02 -5.80
CA LEU A 146 -12.28 -1.72 -4.65
C LEU A 146 -13.81 -1.63 -4.64
N ARG A 147 -14.38 -0.47 -4.99
CA ARG A 147 -15.84 -0.32 -5.15
C ARG A 147 -16.38 -1.30 -6.19
N TYR A 148 -15.68 -1.45 -7.31
CA TYR A 148 -16.04 -2.43 -8.34
C TYR A 148 -16.06 -3.86 -7.77
N LEU A 149 -15.03 -4.26 -7.00
CA LEU A 149 -15.00 -5.58 -6.36
C LEU A 149 -16.07 -5.78 -5.28
N ARG A 150 -16.62 -4.70 -4.74
CA ARG A 150 -17.70 -4.70 -3.75
C ARG A 150 -19.09 -4.47 -4.37
N ASP A 151 -19.29 -4.77 -5.65
CA ASP A 151 -20.57 -4.60 -6.36
C ASP A 151 -21.14 -3.17 -6.29
N GLY A 152 -20.26 -2.16 -6.34
CA GLY A 152 -20.67 -0.76 -6.30
C GLY A 152 -20.91 -0.22 -4.88
N LYS A 153 -20.79 -1.04 -3.83
CA LYS A 153 -20.96 -0.60 -2.43
C LYS A 153 -19.94 0.47 -2.07
N GLN A 154 -20.36 1.43 -1.24
CA GLN A 154 -19.48 2.48 -0.76
C GLN A 154 -18.28 1.87 -0.02
N THR A 155 -17.09 2.39 -0.33
CA THR A 155 -15.83 1.92 0.24
C THR A 155 -14.86 3.09 0.38
N THR A 156 -13.79 2.87 1.12
CA THR A 156 -12.66 3.78 1.27
C THR A 156 -11.35 3.00 1.11
N ILE A 157 -10.26 3.74 0.96
CA ILE A 157 -8.89 3.25 1.11
C ILE A 157 -8.25 4.11 2.20
N GLY A 158 -7.62 3.49 3.20
CA GLY A 158 -6.81 4.22 4.17
C GLY A 158 -5.60 4.83 3.46
N PHE A 159 -5.33 6.11 3.68
CA PHE A 159 -4.25 6.82 3.00
C PHE A 159 -3.44 7.62 3.99
N ASP A 160 -2.15 7.35 4.04
CA ASP A 160 -1.17 8.14 4.75
C ASP A 160 -0.05 8.57 3.81
N GLY A 161 0.10 9.88 3.61
CA GLY A 161 1.03 10.42 2.63
C GLY A 161 1.48 11.82 2.98
N HIS A 162 2.80 12.01 2.98
CA HIS A 162 3.41 13.28 3.33
C HIS A 162 3.56 14.23 2.13
N LYS A 163 3.44 15.54 2.36
CA LYS A 163 3.55 16.59 1.32
C LYS A 163 4.81 16.51 0.46
N TYR A 164 5.93 16.14 1.05
CA TYR A 164 7.24 16.07 0.39
C TYR A 164 7.66 14.66 -0.06
N ASP A 165 6.81 13.65 0.12
CA ASP A 165 7.07 12.32 -0.40
C ASP A 165 6.81 12.29 -1.92
N PHE A 166 7.88 12.28 -2.73
CA PHE A 166 7.73 12.29 -4.19
C PHE A 166 7.13 10.99 -4.74
N VAL A 167 7.26 9.86 -4.04
CA VAL A 167 6.65 8.58 -4.46
C VAL A 167 5.14 8.73 -4.40
N SER A 168 4.61 9.21 -3.27
CA SER A 168 3.18 9.47 -3.15
C SER A 168 2.69 10.56 -4.11
N ARG A 169 3.39 11.69 -4.15
CA ARG A 169 2.94 12.92 -4.81
C ARG A 169 3.09 12.87 -6.32
N MET A 170 4.23 12.40 -6.83
CA MET A 170 4.55 12.43 -8.25
C MET A 170 4.29 11.09 -8.92
N ILE A 171 4.78 9.99 -8.35
CA ILE A 171 4.62 8.65 -8.95
C ILE A 171 3.16 8.18 -8.79
N GLY A 172 2.61 8.26 -7.59
CA GLY A 172 1.21 7.93 -7.32
C GLY A 172 0.21 8.98 -7.80
N GLY A 173 0.66 10.21 -8.03
CA GLY A 173 -0.22 11.33 -8.39
C GLY A 173 -1.23 11.65 -7.27
N ASN A 174 -0.86 11.38 -6.02
CA ASN A 174 -1.76 11.50 -4.87
C ASN A 174 -1.70 12.90 -4.24
N GLY A 175 -2.73 13.21 -3.45
CA GLY A 175 -2.72 14.30 -2.48
C GLY A 175 -1.69 14.09 -1.36
N TYR A 176 -1.87 14.78 -0.25
CA TYR A 176 -1.17 14.49 1.01
C TYR A 176 -2.18 14.61 2.16
N THR A 177 -1.86 14.02 3.31
CA THR A 177 -2.66 14.12 4.54
C THR A 177 -2.02 15.02 5.59
N TYR A 178 -0.70 15.23 5.50
CA TYR A 178 0.03 16.10 6.43
C TYR A 178 1.34 16.63 5.82
N GLU A 179 1.92 17.63 6.48
CA GLU A 179 3.06 18.40 5.96
C GLU A 179 4.11 18.81 7.00
N THR A 180 4.01 18.30 8.23
CA THR A 180 4.97 18.58 9.30
C THR A 180 6.36 18.08 8.89
N ALA A 181 7.34 18.96 8.89
CA ALA A 181 8.72 18.63 8.54
C ALA A 181 9.71 19.53 9.30
N PRO A 182 10.99 19.16 9.40
CA PRO A 182 12.01 19.99 10.02
C PRO A 182 12.10 21.40 9.41
N ALA A 183 12.49 22.38 10.23
CA ALA A 183 12.61 23.76 9.77
C ALA A 183 13.57 23.87 8.57
N GLY A 184 13.14 24.58 7.52
CA GLY A 184 13.90 24.73 6.29
C GLY A 184 13.88 23.53 5.35
N SER A 185 13.05 22.51 5.62
CA SER A 185 12.73 21.43 4.68
C SER A 185 12.00 21.95 3.45
N ASN A 186 12.24 21.30 2.31
CA ASN A 186 11.56 21.53 1.05
C ASN A 186 11.60 20.24 0.23
N ALA A 187 10.90 20.21 -0.90
CA ALA A 187 10.78 19.00 -1.72
C ALA A 187 12.14 18.41 -2.13
N TRP A 188 13.13 19.24 -2.47
CA TRP A 188 14.46 18.76 -2.87
C TRP A 188 15.24 18.16 -1.69
N LYS A 189 15.24 18.84 -0.53
CA LYS A 189 15.93 18.33 0.67
C LYS A 189 15.32 17.03 1.17
N GLU A 190 14.00 16.94 1.20
CA GLU A 190 13.31 15.73 1.67
C GLU A 190 13.44 14.59 0.66
N ALA A 191 13.41 14.87 -0.65
CA ALA A 191 13.72 13.86 -1.66
C ALA A 191 15.15 13.31 -1.49
N TRP A 192 16.14 14.17 -1.18
CA TRP A 192 17.50 13.70 -0.88
C TRP A 192 17.57 12.82 0.37
N LYS A 193 16.84 13.19 1.44
CA LYS A 193 16.76 12.39 2.66
C LYS A 193 16.13 11.02 2.43
N MET A 194 15.17 10.90 1.50
CA MET A 194 14.60 9.59 1.15
C MET A 194 15.64 8.58 0.66
N PHE A 195 16.81 9.03 0.20
CA PHE A 195 17.92 8.16 -0.21
C PHE A 195 19.06 8.07 0.80
N THR A 196 19.10 8.94 1.82
CA THR A 196 20.27 9.11 2.69
C THR A 196 20.00 9.03 4.18
N ASP A 197 18.73 9.11 4.59
CA ASP A 197 18.30 9.06 5.98
C ASP A 197 17.23 7.98 6.15
N PRO A 198 17.40 7.00 7.06
CA PRO A 198 16.36 6.01 7.34
C PRO A 198 15.08 6.63 7.89
N ARG A 199 15.14 7.83 8.49
CA ARG A 199 13.99 8.58 8.99
C ARG A 199 13.69 9.74 8.06
N ASN A 200 12.75 9.53 7.15
CA ASN A 200 12.38 10.52 6.15
C ASN A 200 10.86 10.51 5.92
N VAL A 201 10.39 11.44 5.08
CA VAL A 201 8.97 11.63 4.75
C VAL A 201 8.27 10.42 4.13
N HIS A 202 9.01 9.43 3.64
CA HIS A 202 8.49 8.23 3.01
C HIS A 202 8.55 7.00 3.93
N THR A 203 9.38 7.03 4.97
CA THR A 203 9.50 5.95 5.96
C THR A 203 8.81 6.28 7.28
N CYS A 204 8.70 7.56 7.64
CA CYS A 204 8.01 8.03 8.84
C CYS A 204 6.49 8.16 8.62
N LEU A 205 5.82 7.01 8.38
CA LEU A 205 4.37 6.89 8.13
C LEU A 205 3.74 5.81 9.04
N GLY A 206 2.49 5.96 9.46
CA GLY A 206 1.85 5.05 10.42
C GLY A 206 2.43 5.13 11.85
N SER A 207 2.51 3.99 12.55
CA SER A 207 2.91 3.88 13.96
C SER A 207 4.43 3.82 14.11
N VAL A 208 5.06 4.99 14.00
CA VAL A 208 6.53 5.16 13.93
C VAL A 208 7.17 5.49 15.27
N ASP A 209 8.52 5.49 15.30
CA ASP A 209 9.28 5.87 16.48
C ASP A 209 9.12 7.37 16.86
N ASP A 210 9.46 7.70 18.10
CA ASP A 210 9.35 9.07 18.64
C ASP A 210 10.17 10.09 17.85
N MET A 211 11.26 9.67 17.20
CA MET A 211 12.07 10.58 16.40
C MET A 211 11.36 10.93 15.10
N CYS A 212 10.74 9.96 14.43
CA CYS A 212 9.86 10.21 13.29
C CYS A 212 8.73 11.16 13.69
N HIS A 213 8.07 10.94 14.83
CA HIS A 213 7.03 11.86 15.32
C HIS A 213 7.57 13.27 15.58
N LYS A 214 8.76 13.39 16.16
CA LYS A 214 9.37 14.69 16.42
C LYS A 214 9.73 15.44 15.13
N LEU A 215 10.21 14.73 14.12
CA LEU A 215 10.67 15.32 12.86
C LEU A 215 9.52 15.62 11.90
N TYR A 216 8.57 14.70 11.81
CA TYR A 216 7.55 14.68 10.75
C TYR A 216 6.11 14.70 11.27
N GLY A 217 5.92 14.83 12.59
CA GLY A 217 4.60 14.75 13.21
C GLY A 217 4.06 13.32 13.26
N THR A 218 2.88 13.17 13.86
CA THR A 218 2.14 11.91 13.84
C THR A 218 1.58 11.62 12.45
N SER A 219 1.50 10.35 12.08
CA SER A 219 0.73 9.92 10.91
C SER A 219 -0.69 10.50 10.92
N HIS A 220 -1.18 10.89 9.75
CA HIS A 220 -2.55 11.36 9.56
C HIS A 220 -3.24 10.45 8.54
N ARG A 221 -3.36 9.16 8.86
CA ARG A 221 -4.10 8.23 8.00
C ARG A 221 -5.55 8.69 7.86
N GLU A 222 -5.95 9.04 6.65
CA GLU A 222 -7.31 9.45 6.31
C GLU A 222 -8.00 8.36 5.49
N GLN A 223 -9.28 8.13 5.74
CA GLN A 223 -10.10 7.30 4.86
C GLN A 223 -10.47 8.12 3.62
N ARG A 224 -10.00 7.70 2.44
CA ARG A 224 -10.31 8.37 1.17
C ARG A 224 -11.54 7.72 0.52
N PRO A 225 -12.71 8.39 0.50
CA PRO A 225 -13.83 7.94 -0.32
C PRO A 225 -13.61 8.37 -1.77
N LEU A 226 -14.36 7.75 -2.69
CA LEU A 226 -14.60 8.35 -4.00
C LEU A 226 -15.23 9.72 -3.76
N SER A 227 -14.53 10.79 -4.15
CA SER A 227 -15.15 12.12 -4.09
C SER A 227 -16.45 12.03 -4.89
N LYS A 228 -17.60 12.31 -4.26
CA LYS A 228 -18.80 12.66 -5.03
C LYS A 228 -18.33 13.74 -5.99
N SER A 229 -18.53 13.53 -7.29
CA SER A 229 -18.09 14.48 -8.31
C SER A 229 -18.42 15.88 -7.81
N ARG A 230 -17.44 16.79 -7.87
CA ARG A 230 -17.72 18.20 -7.67
C ARG A 230 -18.89 18.52 -8.58
N SER A 231 -20.06 18.77 -8.01
CA SER A 231 -21.11 19.49 -8.68
C SER A 231 -20.45 20.76 -9.15
N LYS A 232 -20.25 20.90 -10.46
CA LYS A 232 -19.83 22.15 -11.07
C LYS A 232 -20.84 23.20 -10.59
N LYS A 233 -20.37 24.16 -9.80
CA LYS A 233 -20.95 25.50 -9.74
C LYS A 233 -19.99 26.42 -10.45
#